data_AF-A0A538EDM8-F1
#
_entry.id   AF-A0A538EDM8-F1
#
_cell.length_a   1.000
_cell.length_b   1.000
_cell.length_c   1.000
_cell.angle_alpha   90.00
_cell.angle_beta   90.00
_cell.angle_gamma   90.00
#
_symmetry.space_group_name_H-M   'P 1'
#
loop_
_entity.id
_entity.type
_entity.pdbx_description
1 polymer ?
#
loop_
_entity_poly.entity_id
_entity_poly.type
_entity_poly.pdbx_seq_one_letter_code
_entity_poly.pdbx_strand_id
1 'polypeptide(L)'
;MLAGCHGEDSELAAAYGSDVAGMVRAFAPGFDYAPRTLTLPVDFRSCRSHRCADAPDRRGADVWRSTRGRQAAVFTHAVDRRSAGGDLFIQYWLYYPDSTWNGTLYAASRLPIVGHIPAGLLAGAVSGHHGDDWESYQVRITRSGEVLARSSAHNGYAGRHHWPNLNELPIEVPVPALDRDLPTGRHLAVSLRERTGAWVPPTGWTHVSRGSHAGFVPAGPGDDRRTDSNGVRLVPIERLSAAALAAHFAIVPPWRKPVYADPERTDT
;
A
#
# COMPACT_ATOMS: atom_id res chain seq x y z
N MET A 1 -8.55 -28.66 -8.66
CA MET A 1 -7.49 -27.71 -9.09
C MET A 1 -6.62 -27.42 -7.88
N LEU A 2 -5.44 -28.06 -7.75
CA LEU A 2 -4.54 -27.92 -6.59
C LEU A 2 -3.08 -27.60 -6.98
N ALA A 3 -2.74 -27.65 -8.26
CA ALA A 3 -1.35 -27.43 -8.72
C ALA A 3 -0.83 -26.00 -8.52
N GLY A 4 -1.72 -25.00 -8.42
CA GLY A 4 -1.32 -23.60 -8.22
C GLY A 4 -0.84 -23.28 -6.80
N CYS A 5 -1.46 -23.88 -5.78
CA CYS A 5 -1.06 -23.64 -4.38
C CYS A 5 0.28 -24.28 -4.05
N HIS A 6 0.51 -25.52 -4.51
CA HIS A 6 1.76 -26.23 -4.23
C HIS A 6 3.01 -25.57 -4.85
N GLY A 7 2.87 -24.94 -6.02
CA GLY A 7 3.97 -24.25 -6.68
C GLY A 7 4.41 -22.99 -5.90
N GLU A 8 3.45 -22.17 -5.49
CA GLU A 8 3.72 -20.95 -4.72
C GLU A 8 4.28 -21.26 -3.32
N ASP A 9 3.69 -22.24 -2.62
CA ASP A 9 4.19 -22.67 -1.31
C ASP A 9 5.63 -23.20 -1.41
N SER A 10 5.96 -23.89 -2.51
CA SER A 10 7.34 -24.35 -2.77
C SER A 10 8.29 -23.19 -3.06
N GLU A 11 7.86 -22.13 -3.76
CA GLU A 11 8.69 -20.95 -4.01
C GLU A 11 8.98 -20.17 -2.73
N LEU A 12 7.98 -20.01 -1.86
CA LEU A 12 8.13 -19.39 -0.54
C LEU A 12 9.07 -20.20 0.36
N ALA A 13 8.88 -21.52 0.44
CA ALA A 13 9.75 -22.39 1.22
C ALA A 13 11.19 -22.39 0.71
N ALA A 14 11.39 -22.32 -0.61
CA ALA A 14 12.72 -22.20 -1.20
C ALA A 14 13.39 -20.85 -0.92
N ALA A 15 12.61 -19.77 -0.74
CA ALA A 15 13.12 -18.44 -0.44
C ALA A 15 13.43 -18.24 1.05
N TYR A 16 12.55 -18.71 1.94
CA TYR A 16 12.56 -18.36 3.36
C TYR A 16 12.72 -19.54 4.32
N GLY A 17 12.67 -20.77 3.83
CA GLY A 17 12.46 -21.96 4.66
C GLY A 17 10.97 -22.16 5.02
N SER A 18 10.60 -23.39 5.40
CA SER A 18 9.21 -23.79 5.60
C SER A 18 8.49 -23.06 6.74
N ASP A 19 9.18 -22.78 7.84
CA ASP A 19 8.64 -22.05 8.99
C ASP A 19 8.23 -20.62 8.60
N VAL A 20 9.16 -19.84 8.06
CA VAL A 20 8.90 -18.45 7.65
C VAL A 20 7.91 -18.41 6.47
N ALA A 21 7.98 -19.34 5.52
CA ALA A 21 7.00 -19.43 4.43
C ALA A 21 5.57 -19.63 4.96
N GLY A 22 5.38 -20.45 6.00
CA GLY A 22 4.09 -20.60 6.67
C GLY A 22 3.58 -19.28 7.28
N MET A 23 4.47 -18.49 7.89
CA MET A 23 4.11 -17.18 8.44
C MET A 23 3.80 -16.14 7.34
N VAL A 24 4.56 -16.15 6.24
CA VAL A 24 4.28 -15.31 5.06
C VAL A 24 2.90 -15.63 4.46
N ARG A 25 2.47 -16.89 4.48
CA ARG A 25 1.13 -17.27 4.04
C ARG A 25 0.06 -16.85 5.05
N ALA A 26 0.30 -17.11 6.33
CA ALA A 26 -0.66 -16.89 7.40
C ALA A 26 -0.98 -15.39 7.61
N PHE A 27 -0.01 -14.52 7.39
CA PHE A 27 -0.15 -13.07 7.62
C PHE A 27 -0.26 -12.27 6.32
N ALA A 28 -0.51 -12.91 5.18
CA ALA A 28 -0.75 -12.21 3.92
C ALA A 28 -2.00 -11.33 4.03
N PRO A 29 -1.92 -10.04 3.65
CA PRO A 29 -3.06 -9.13 3.76
C PRO A 29 -4.10 -9.39 2.67
N GLY A 30 -5.37 -9.21 3.01
CA GLY A 30 -6.40 -8.83 2.05
C GLY A 30 -6.36 -7.32 1.77
N PHE A 31 -6.99 -6.90 0.67
CA PHE A 31 -7.08 -5.50 0.27
C PHE A 31 -8.52 -5.02 0.35
N ASP A 32 -8.74 -3.93 1.05
CA ASP A 32 -9.98 -3.16 1.00
C ASP A 32 -9.73 -1.92 0.12
N TYR A 33 -10.51 -1.76 -0.95
CA TYR A 33 -10.28 -0.67 -1.90
C TYR A 33 -11.25 0.46 -1.64
N ALA A 34 -10.72 1.69 -1.57
CA ALA A 34 -11.58 2.87 -1.64
C ALA A 34 -12.52 2.80 -2.87
N PRO A 35 -13.76 3.31 -2.77
CA PRO A 35 -14.72 3.26 -3.88
C PRO A 35 -14.13 3.79 -5.18
N ARG A 36 -14.27 3.06 -6.29
CA ARG A 36 -13.73 3.42 -7.62
C ARG A 36 -12.21 3.33 -7.78
N THR A 37 -11.50 2.73 -6.83
CA THR A 37 -10.13 2.27 -7.06
C THR A 37 -10.19 0.99 -7.88
N LEU A 38 -9.79 1.02 -9.16
CA LEU A 38 -9.94 -0.12 -10.07
C LEU A 38 -8.71 -1.03 -10.10
N THR A 39 -7.54 -0.44 -9.93
CA THR A 39 -6.25 -1.08 -10.12
C THR A 39 -6.01 -2.16 -9.06
N LEU A 40 -5.68 -3.38 -9.47
CA LEU A 40 -5.17 -4.42 -8.57
C LEU A 40 -3.65 -4.30 -8.46
N PRO A 41 -3.05 -4.73 -7.33
CA PRO A 41 -1.61 -4.94 -7.27
C PRO A 41 -1.26 -6.11 -8.18
N VAL A 42 -0.22 -5.97 -9.02
CA VAL A 42 0.11 -6.94 -10.08
C VAL A 42 1.59 -7.26 -10.12
N ASP A 43 1.93 -8.39 -10.75
CA ASP A 43 3.32 -8.76 -11.01
C ASP A 43 3.89 -7.88 -12.13
N PHE A 44 4.75 -6.91 -11.77
CA PHE A 44 5.33 -5.92 -12.68
C PHE A 44 6.05 -6.54 -13.88
N ARG A 45 6.51 -7.79 -13.77
CA ARG A 45 7.18 -8.50 -14.88
C ARG A 45 6.20 -8.84 -16.00
N SER A 46 4.92 -8.91 -15.69
CA SER A 46 3.85 -9.32 -16.61
C SER A 46 2.84 -8.21 -16.93
N CYS A 47 2.76 -7.18 -16.08
CA CYS A 47 1.80 -6.09 -16.21
C CYS A 47 2.33 -4.80 -15.61
N ARG A 48 2.38 -3.72 -16.40
CA ARG A 48 2.73 -2.35 -16.00
C ARG A 48 1.77 -1.32 -16.60
N SER A 49 0.49 -1.66 -16.72
CA SER A 49 -0.53 -0.76 -17.25
C SER A 49 -1.94 -1.09 -16.73
N HIS A 50 -2.82 -0.09 -16.66
CA HIS A 50 -4.24 -0.26 -16.34
C HIS A 50 -4.93 -1.33 -17.18
N ARG A 51 -4.58 -1.41 -18.47
CA ARG A 51 -5.17 -2.38 -19.41
C ARG A 51 -5.12 -3.82 -18.89
N CYS A 52 -4.11 -4.18 -18.10
CA CYS A 52 -3.97 -5.51 -17.52
C CYS A 52 -4.19 -5.57 -16.01
N ALA A 53 -4.16 -4.44 -15.29
CA ALA A 53 -4.30 -4.38 -13.84
C ALA A 53 -5.74 -4.09 -13.37
N ASP A 54 -6.54 -3.40 -14.18
CA ASP A 54 -7.86 -2.94 -13.75
C ASP A 54 -8.87 -4.09 -13.64
N ALA A 55 -9.59 -4.09 -12.52
CA ALA A 55 -10.66 -5.03 -12.23
C ALA A 55 -12.01 -4.33 -12.05
N PRO A 56 -13.14 -5.07 -12.18
CA PRO A 56 -14.47 -4.48 -12.01
C PRO A 56 -14.64 -3.77 -10.66
N ASP A 57 -15.30 -2.60 -10.67
CA ASP A 57 -15.72 -1.90 -9.46
C ASP A 57 -17.06 -2.48 -8.98
N ARG A 58 -16.99 -3.48 -8.11
CA ARG A 58 -18.18 -4.14 -7.55
C ARG A 58 -18.09 -4.12 -6.04
N ARG A 59 -18.91 -3.26 -5.43
CA ARG A 59 -19.07 -3.17 -3.97
C ARG A 59 -19.42 -4.54 -3.39
N GLY A 60 -18.75 -4.92 -2.30
CA GLY A 60 -18.95 -6.19 -1.59
C GLY A 60 -18.45 -7.44 -2.33
N ALA A 61 -17.86 -7.29 -3.52
CA ALA A 61 -17.30 -8.42 -4.26
C ALA A 61 -15.84 -8.66 -3.86
N ASP A 62 -15.48 -9.94 -3.72
CA ASP A 62 -14.09 -10.39 -3.73
C ASP A 62 -13.59 -10.46 -5.19
N VAL A 63 -12.64 -9.59 -5.52
CA VAL A 63 -12.15 -9.34 -6.87
C VAL A 63 -10.63 -9.47 -6.89
N TRP A 64 -10.17 -10.70 -7.08
CA TRP A 64 -8.75 -11.05 -7.11
C TRP A 64 -8.19 -11.27 -8.53
N ARG A 65 -8.99 -10.98 -9.57
CA ARG A 65 -8.56 -10.99 -10.98
C ARG A 65 -8.95 -9.71 -11.70
N SER A 66 -8.05 -9.22 -12.55
CA SER A 66 -8.32 -8.13 -13.47
C SER A 66 -9.27 -8.54 -14.58
N THR A 67 -9.79 -7.56 -15.32
CA THR A 67 -10.63 -7.78 -16.52
C THR A 67 -9.91 -8.57 -17.63
N ARG A 68 -8.58 -8.64 -17.57
CA ARG A 68 -7.73 -9.48 -18.45
C ARG A 68 -7.32 -10.81 -17.83
N GLY A 69 -7.92 -11.19 -16.70
CA GLY A 69 -7.67 -12.45 -16.01
C GLY A 69 -6.36 -12.51 -15.21
N ARG A 70 -5.62 -11.40 -15.10
CA ARG A 70 -4.39 -11.34 -14.29
C ARG A 70 -4.77 -11.41 -12.82
N GLN A 71 -4.16 -12.33 -12.09
CA GLN A 71 -4.36 -12.46 -10.65
C GLN A 71 -3.66 -11.31 -9.92
N ALA A 72 -4.28 -10.81 -8.84
CA ALA A 72 -3.63 -9.90 -7.93
C ALA A 72 -2.34 -10.54 -7.37
N ALA A 73 -1.25 -9.79 -7.31
CA ALA A 73 0.04 -10.31 -6.86
C ALA A 73 0.71 -9.35 -5.89
N VAL A 74 1.44 -9.93 -4.95
CA VAL A 74 2.22 -9.23 -3.93
C VAL A 74 3.62 -9.81 -3.90
N PHE A 75 4.61 -8.94 -3.85
CA PHE A 75 5.99 -9.33 -3.69
C PHE A 75 6.32 -9.44 -2.21
N THR A 76 6.97 -10.52 -1.79
CA THR A 76 7.29 -10.75 -0.38
C THR A 76 8.78 -10.57 -0.14
N HIS A 77 9.12 -10.12 1.07
CA HIS A 77 10.47 -10.15 1.64
C HIS A 77 10.36 -10.47 3.12
N ALA A 78 11.30 -11.23 3.67
CA ALA A 78 11.36 -11.54 5.09
C ALA A 78 12.72 -11.20 5.67
N VAL A 79 12.72 -10.54 6.83
CA VAL A 79 13.91 -10.27 7.63
C VAL A 79 13.77 -11.05 8.94
N ASP A 80 14.36 -12.24 8.97
CA ASP A 80 14.34 -13.11 10.14
C ASP A 80 15.55 -12.82 11.05
N ARG A 81 15.33 -12.08 12.14
CA ARG A 81 16.38 -11.78 13.12
C ARG A 81 16.36 -12.73 14.32
N ARG A 82 15.48 -13.74 14.34
CA ARG A 82 15.21 -14.60 15.52
C ARG A 82 16.45 -15.36 16.00
N SER A 83 17.34 -15.77 15.10
CA SER A 83 18.60 -16.44 15.45
C SER A 83 19.57 -15.54 16.24
N ALA A 84 19.54 -14.23 16.01
CA ALA A 84 20.25 -13.20 16.80
C ALA A 84 19.42 -12.75 18.02
N GLY A 85 18.49 -13.59 18.42
CA GLY A 85 17.46 -13.31 19.40
C GLY A 85 16.30 -12.49 18.85
N GLY A 86 16.42 -11.70 17.76
CA GLY A 86 15.51 -10.65 17.27
C GLY A 86 14.08 -11.03 16.88
N ASP A 87 13.37 -10.07 16.30
CA ASP A 87 12.01 -10.26 15.77
C ASP A 87 12.04 -10.78 14.31
N LEU A 88 10.94 -11.34 13.85
CA LEU A 88 10.71 -11.64 12.44
C LEU A 88 9.88 -10.51 11.82
N PHE A 89 10.31 -10.02 10.68
CA PHE A 89 9.57 -9.05 9.88
C PHE A 89 9.22 -9.63 8.52
N ILE A 90 7.98 -9.43 8.10
CA ILE A 90 7.50 -9.80 6.77
C ILE A 90 7.03 -8.53 6.07
N GLN A 91 7.49 -8.32 4.85
CA GLN A 91 7.13 -7.19 4.03
C GLN A 91 6.37 -7.69 2.80
N TYR A 92 5.18 -7.15 2.59
CA TYR A 92 4.34 -7.38 1.44
C TYR A 92 4.35 -6.11 0.61
N TRP A 93 4.92 -6.18 -0.59
CA TRP A 93 5.08 -5.07 -1.51
C TRP A 93 4.07 -5.17 -2.65
N LEU A 94 3.27 -4.12 -2.82
CA LEU A 94 2.19 -4.01 -3.78
C LEU A 94 2.66 -3.12 -4.93
N TYR A 95 2.73 -3.67 -6.13
CA TYR A 95 3.04 -2.89 -7.32
C TYR A 95 1.77 -2.50 -8.07
N TYR A 96 1.61 -1.20 -8.31
CA TYR A 96 0.60 -0.65 -9.21
C TYR A 96 1.29 0.00 -10.42
N PRO A 97 0.67 -0.04 -11.62
CA PRO A 97 1.21 0.62 -12.81
C PRO A 97 1.45 2.13 -12.69
N ASP A 98 0.81 2.79 -11.74
CA ASP A 98 0.93 4.22 -11.44
C ASP A 98 0.43 4.52 -10.02
N SER A 99 0.54 5.77 -9.58
CA SER A 99 0.09 6.24 -8.25
C SER A 99 -1.42 6.58 -8.15
N THR A 100 -2.23 6.14 -9.13
CA THR A 100 -3.47 6.80 -9.61
C THR A 100 -4.07 7.95 -8.79
N TRP A 101 -4.10 9.15 -9.39
CA TRP A 101 -5.10 10.18 -9.15
C TRP A 101 -6.16 10.09 -10.25
N ASN A 102 -7.45 9.95 -9.90
CA ASN A 102 -8.55 9.87 -10.86
C ASN A 102 -8.86 11.26 -11.48
N GLY A 103 -7.91 11.84 -12.24
CA GLY A 103 -8.06 13.02 -13.11
C GLY A 103 -8.30 14.38 -12.44
N THR A 104 -7.91 15.46 -13.14
CA THR A 104 -8.14 16.87 -12.79
C THR A 104 -9.61 17.19 -12.44
N LEU A 105 -10.56 16.44 -13.00
CA LEU A 105 -12.00 16.59 -12.77
C LEU A 105 -12.47 16.09 -11.39
N TYR A 106 -11.84 15.08 -10.80
CA TYR A 106 -12.22 14.61 -9.46
C TYR A 106 -11.76 15.59 -8.37
N ALA A 107 -10.58 16.22 -8.55
CA ALA A 107 -10.08 17.30 -7.68
C ALA A 107 -11.07 18.47 -7.64
N ALA A 108 -11.54 18.85 -8.82
CA ALA A 108 -12.53 19.91 -8.98
C ALA A 108 -13.90 19.54 -8.38
N SER A 109 -14.27 18.25 -8.35
CA SER A 109 -15.60 17.80 -7.88
C SER A 109 -15.80 17.75 -6.36
N ARG A 110 -14.73 17.78 -5.55
CA ARG A 110 -14.81 17.69 -4.08
C ARG A 110 -14.58 19.01 -3.33
N LEU A 111 -14.38 20.11 -4.05
CA LEU A 111 -14.26 21.44 -3.44
C LEU A 111 -15.59 22.18 -3.66
N PRO A 112 -16.37 22.50 -2.60
CA PRO A 112 -17.68 23.13 -2.74
C PRO A 112 -17.62 24.62 -3.16
N ILE A 113 -16.56 25.06 -3.84
CA ILE A 113 -16.34 26.46 -4.19
C ILE A 113 -15.71 26.53 -5.58
N VAL A 114 -16.56 26.42 -6.61
CA VAL A 114 -16.23 26.80 -7.98
C VAL A 114 -16.06 28.32 -8.01
N GLY A 115 -14.87 28.82 -7.70
CA GLY A 115 -14.58 30.26 -7.83
C GLY A 115 -13.33 30.82 -7.16
N HIS A 116 -12.73 30.17 -6.15
CA HIS A 116 -11.70 30.85 -5.31
C HIS A 116 -10.40 30.06 -5.07
N ILE A 117 -10.10 29.03 -5.86
CA ILE A 117 -8.86 28.27 -5.68
C ILE A 117 -7.74 28.87 -6.55
N PRO A 118 -6.61 29.31 -5.97
CA PRO A 118 -5.47 29.81 -6.73
C PRO A 118 -4.96 28.75 -7.71
N ALA A 119 -4.70 29.13 -8.96
CA ALA A 119 -4.26 28.23 -10.02
C ALA A 119 -3.02 27.39 -9.67
N GLY A 120 -2.14 27.89 -8.79
CA GLY A 120 -0.97 27.16 -8.30
C GLY A 120 -1.28 25.95 -7.41
N LEU A 121 -2.40 25.97 -6.68
CA LEU A 121 -2.85 24.84 -5.84
C LEU A 121 -3.42 23.71 -6.72
N LEU A 122 -4.12 24.08 -7.80
CA LEU A 122 -4.55 23.16 -8.84
C LEU A 122 -3.33 22.54 -9.54
N ALA A 123 -2.31 23.34 -9.91
CA ALA A 123 -1.07 22.87 -10.51
C ALA A 123 -0.31 21.84 -9.63
N GLY A 124 -0.25 22.07 -8.32
CA GLY A 124 0.36 21.14 -7.35
C GLY A 124 -0.43 19.83 -7.18
N ALA A 125 -1.75 19.87 -7.32
CA ALA A 125 -2.59 18.67 -7.32
C ALA A 125 -2.45 17.84 -8.61
N VAL A 126 -2.01 18.45 -9.73
CA VAL A 126 -1.67 17.74 -10.97
C VAL A 126 -0.23 17.21 -10.98
N SER A 127 0.64 17.63 -10.05
CA SER A 127 2.07 17.27 -10.03
C SER A 127 2.43 15.99 -9.24
N GLY A 128 1.46 15.28 -8.67
CA GLY A 128 1.69 14.06 -7.85
C GLY A 128 1.54 12.72 -8.57
N HIS A 129 1.16 12.72 -9.85
CA HIS A 129 1.03 11.49 -10.63
C HIS A 129 2.39 11.04 -11.16
N HIS A 130 2.71 9.76 -10.97
CA HIS A 130 3.83 9.11 -11.64
C HIS A 130 3.43 7.70 -12.07
N GLY A 131 4.07 7.23 -13.15
CA GLY A 131 4.06 5.80 -13.47
C GLY A 131 4.83 5.01 -12.43
N ASP A 132 4.51 3.74 -12.29
CA ASP A 132 5.01 2.84 -11.24
C ASP A 132 4.74 3.33 -9.82
N ASP A 133 4.08 2.48 -9.05
CA ASP A 133 3.83 2.75 -7.65
C ASP A 133 4.04 1.50 -6.82
N TRP A 134 4.67 1.68 -5.66
CA TRP A 134 5.12 0.62 -4.78
C TRP A 134 4.68 0.98 -3.37
N GLU A 135 3.63 0.31 -2.95
CA GLU A 135 3.11 0.39 -1.59
C GLU A 135 3.48 -0.88 -0.83
N SER A 136 3.26 -0.88 0.48
CA SER A 136 3.57 -2.00 1.35
C SER A 136 2.61 -2.17 2.50
N TYR A 137 2.48 -3.42 2.92
CA TYR A 137 1.95 -3.83 4.20
C TYR A 137 3.05 -4.62 4.90
N GLN A 138 3.32 -4.31 6.16
CA GLN A 138 4.38 -4.96 6.91
C GLN A 138 3.83 -5.60 8.17
N VAL A 139 4.40 -6.74 8.51
CA VAL A 139 4.09 -7.51 9.72
C VAL A 139 5.37 -7.68 10.52
N ARG A 140 5.26 -7.48 11.83
CA ARG A 140 6.29 -7.76 12.83
C ARG A 140 5.76 -8.84 13.75
N ILE A 141 6.53 -9.90 13.92
CA ILE A 141 6.28 -10.97 14.87
C ILE A 141 7.39 -10.88 15.91
N THR A 142 7.03 -10.45 17.12
CA THR A 142 8.00 -10.21 18.17
C THR A 142 8.51 -11.52 18.76
N ARG A 143 9.64 -11.45 19.47
CA ARG A 143 10.16 -12.57 20.29
C ARG A 143 9.13 -13.18 21.24
N SER A 144 8.21 -12.38 21.76
CA SER A 144 7.15 -12.84 22.68
C SER A 144 5.95 -13.45 21.95
N GLY A 145 5.95 -13.44 20.61
CA GLY A 145 4.84 -13.93 19.78
C GLY A 145 3.75 -12.88 19.53
N GLU A 146 3.95 -11.63 19.93
CA GLU A 146 3.04 -10.55 19.56
C GLU A 146 3.15 -10.29 18.05
N VAL A 147 2.00 -10.12 17.39
CA VAL A 147 1.94 -9.79 15.97
C VAL A 147 1.44 -8.37 15.82
N LEU A 148 2.18 -7.57 15.06
CA LEU A 148 1.87 -6.19 14.76
C LEU A 148 1.95 -5.97 13.25
N ALA A 149 1.24 -4.96 12.76
CA ALA A 149 1.25 -4.57 11.37
C ALA A 149 1.20 -3.05 11.18
N ARG A 150 1.58 -2.63 9.97
CA ARG A 150 1.49 -1.25 9.48
C ARG A 150 1.41 -1.26 7.95
N SER A 151 0.91 -0.18 7.38
CA SER A 151 0.89 0.03 5.92
C SER A 151 1.68 1.26 5.55
N SER A 152 2.27 1.29 4.34
CA SER A 152 2.90 2.51 3.84
C SER A 152 1.85 3.60 3.60
N ALA A 153 2.28 4.83 3.81
CA ALA A 153 1.49 6.02 3.62
C ALA A 153 2.39 7.14 3.10
N HIS A 154 2.48 7.28 1.77
CA HIS A 154 3.42 8.15 1.08
C HIS A 154 4.88 7.84 1.51
N ASN A 155 5.62 8.85 2.00
CA ASN A 155 7.03 8.73 2.41
C ASN A 155 7.20 8.11 3.82
N GLY A 156 6.30 7.20 4.22
CA GLY A 156 6.12 6.82 5.62
C GLY A 156 5.30 5.56 5.83
N TYR A 157 4.98 5.27 7.10
CA TYR A 157 4.06 4.22 7.51
C TYR A 157 2.99 4.74 8.46
N ALA A 158 1.82 4.12 8.40
CA ALA A 158 0.68 4.33 9.28
C ALA A 158 0.19 3.01 9.89
N GLY A 159 -0.25 3.09 11.15
CA GLY A 159 -0.93 2.00 11.84
C GLY A 159 -2.43 2.03 11.54
N ARG A 160 -3.22 2.58 12.46
CA ARG A 160 -4.67 2.80 12.26
C ARG A 160 -4.94 4.14 11.58
N HIS A 161 -6.10 4.22 10.92
CA HIS A 161 -6.63 5.49 10.43
C HIS A 161 -7.07 6.39 11.58
N HIS A 162 -6.64 7.65 11.54
CA HIS A 162 -7.23 8.74 12.32
C HIS A 162 -7.80 9.76 11.34
N TRP A 163 -9.06 10.14 11.52
CA TRP A 163 -9.71 11.15 10.68
C TRP A 163 -9.09 12.53 10.96
N PRO A 164 -8.85 13.38 9.93
CA PRO A 164 -9.12 13.16 8.50
C PRO A 164 -8.06 12.29 7.78
N ASN A 165 -8.48 11.53 6.77
CA ASN A 165 -7.59 10.72 5.93
C ASN A 165 -6.73 11.62 5.02
N LEU A 166 -5.57 12.04 5.50
CA LEU A 166 -4.67 12.88 4.72
C LEU A 166 -4.02 12.14 3.53
N ASN A 167 -4.15 10.82 3.44
CA ASN A 167 -3.68 10.02 2.29
C ASN A 167 -4.52 10.24 1.02
N GLU A 168 -5.72 10.83 1.14
CA GLU A 168 -6.58 11.20 0.02
C GLU A 168 -6.32 12.63 -0.51
N LEU A 169 -5.45 13.41 0.14
CA LEU A 169 -5.16 14.78 -0.26
C LEU A 169 -3.95 14.85 -1.22
N PRO A 170 -4.07 15.54 -2.36
CA PRO A 170 -3.03 15.57 -3.39
C PRO A 170 -1.82 16.47 -3.05
N ILE A 171 -1.78 17.09 -1.86
CA ILE A 171 -0.79 18.11 -1.50
C ILE A 171 -0.27 17.85 -0.08
N GLU A 172 1.05 17.93 0.09
CA GLU A 172 1.67 18.39 1.33
C GLU A 172 1.15 19.79 1.63
N VAL A 173 0.00 19.93 2.30
CA VAL A 173 -0.48 21.27 2.68
C VAL A 173 0.51 21.82 3.69
N PRO A 174 1.32 22.83 3.35
CA PRO A 174 2.12 23.51 4.35
C PRO A 174 1.11 24.22 5.25
N VAL A 175 1.14 23.90 6.54
CA VAL A 175 0.30 24.50 7.58
C VAL A 175 0.30 26.05 7.61
N PRO A 176 1.29 26.81 7.06
CA PRO A 176 1.20 28.28 7.10
C PRO A 176 0.04 28.90 6.29
N ALA A 177 -0.69 28.15 5.47
CA ALA A 177 -1.80 28.70 4.66
C ALA A 177 -3.19 28.62 5.32
N LEU A 178 -3.34 27.95 6.47
CA LEU A 178 -4.59 27.85 7.23
C LEU A 178 -4.62 28.77 8.47
N ASP A 179 -3.55 29.52 8.69
CA ASP A 179 -3.38 30.41 9.85
C ASP A 179 -3.90 31.84 9.60
N ARG A 180 -4.64 32.06 8.52
CA ARG A 180 -5.30 33.34 8.26
C ARG A 180 -6.80 33.14 8.03
N ASP A 181 -7.55 33.72 8.97
CA ASP A 181 -8.96 34.08 8.92
C ASP A 181 -10.00 32.98 9.10
N LEU A 182 -10.06 32.39 10.31
CA LEU A 182 -11.32 31.93 10.89
C LEU A 182 -11.79 32.96 11.96
N PRO A 183 -13.02 33.50 11.88
CA PRO A 183 -13.50 34.61 12.74
C PRO A 183 -13.63 34.32 14.25
N THR A 184 -13.15 33.17 14.74
CA THR A 184 -13.46 32.68 16.09
C THR A 184 -12.24 32.49 16.99
N GLY A 185 -11.04 32.89 16.58
CA GLY A 185 -9.84 32.86 17.46
C GLY A 185 -9.47 31.47 18.01
N ARG A 186 -10.00 30.40 17.41
CA ARG A 186 -9.67 29.02 17.76
C ARG A 186 -8.57 28.55 16.82
N HIS A 187 -7.35 28.46 17.33
CA HIS A 187 -6.27 27.75 16.67
C HIS A 187 -6.66 26.27 16.55
N LEU A 188 -7.06 25.85 15.35
CA LEU A 188 -7.06 24.44 14.99
C LEU A 188 -5.59 24.10 14.72
N ALA A 189 -4.87 23.74 15.78
CA ALA A 189 -3.64 22.98 15.65
C ALA A 189 -4.01 21.60 15.09
N VAL A 190 -4.33 21.54 13.80
CA VAL A 190 -4.38 20.27 13.09
C VAL A 190 -2.92 19.87 12.94
N SER A 191 -2.49 18.94 13.78
CA SER A 191 -1.24 18.20 13.60
C SER A 191 -1.35 17.43 12.27
N LEU A 192 -1.13 18.14 11.16
CA LEU A 192 -1.17 17.60 9.81
C LEU A 192 0.07 16.71 9.65
N ARG A 193 -0.11 15.40 9.86
CA ARG A 193 0.85 14.30 9.66
C ARG A 193 1.66 13.88 10.89
N GLU A 194 1.01 13.35 11.92
CA GLU A 194 1.71 12.35 12.72
C GLU A 194 1.83 11.05 11.92
N ARG A 195 2.87 10.99 11.08
CA ARG A 195 3.43 9.74 10.54
C ARG A 195 4.02 8.98 11.72
N THR A 196 3.18 8.23 12.43
CA THR A 196 3.62 7.58 13.66
C THR A 196 4.58 6.42 13.40
N GLY A 197 4.66 5.91 12.16
CA GLY A 197 5.35 4.65 11.87
C GLY A 197 4.73 3.48 12.63
N ALA A 198 3.53 3.68 13.18
CA ALA A 198 3.02 2.89 14.29
C ALA A 198 2.72 1.46 13.85
N TRP A 199 3.30 0.55 14.60
CA TRP A 199 2.90 -0.84 14.64
C TRP A 199 1.61 -0.97 15.45
N VAL A 200 0.59 -1.60 14.87
CA VAL A 200 -0.71 -1.82 15.51
C VAL A 200 -1.11 -3.28 15.40
N PRO A 201 -2.04 -3.79 16.23
CA PRO A 201 -2.53 -5.16 16.06
C PRO A 201 -3.08 -5.39 14.63
N PRO A 202 -2.70 -6.48 13.95
CA PRO A 202 -3.12 -6.76 12.59
C PRO A 202 -4.60 -7.08 12.55
N THR A 203 -5.25 -6.71 11.46
CA THR A 203 -6.62 -7.14 11.15
C THR A 203 -6.68 -8.12 9.98
N GLY A 204 -5.54 -8.40 9.35
CA GLY A 204 -5.45 -9.18 8.11
C GLY A 204 -5.80 -8.36 6.86
N TRP A 205 -5.99 -7.05 6.98
CA TRP A 205 -6.38 -6.16 5.89
C TRP A 205 -5.46 -4.95 5.79
N THR A 206 -5.31 -4.43 4.57
CA THR A 206 -4.84 -3.07 4.32
C THR A 206 -5.84 -2.33 3.45
N HIS A 207 -6.11 -1.08 3.80
CA HIS A 207 -6.90 -0.20 2.94
C HIS A 207 -6.01 0.35 1.83
N VAL A 208 -6.55 0.43 0.61
CA VAL A 208 -5.89 1.00 -0.56
C VAL A 208 -6.63 2.26 -0.98
N SER A 209 -6.03 3.42 -0.70
CA SER A 209 -6.66 4.70 -1.02
C SER A 209 -6.66 4.96 -2.53
N ARG A 210 -7.69 5.68 -3.00
CA ARG A 210 -7.93 5.91 -4.43
C ARG A 210 -6.95 6.86 -5.11
N GLY A 211 -6.32 7.75 -4.36
CA GLY A 211 -5.58 8.89 -4.92
C GLY A 211 -4.05 8.75 -4.92
N SER A 212 -3.53 7.73 -4.22
CA SER A 212 -2.10 7.57 -3.95
C SER A 212 -1.70 6.13 -3.67
N HIS A 213 -2.66 5.19 -3.63
CA HIS A 213 -2.53 3.82 -3.10
C HIS A 213 -2.04 3.69 -1.65
N ALA A 214 -1.60 4.79 -1.02
CA ALA A 214 -1.26 4.89 0.38
C ALA A 214 -2.35 4.28 1.26
N GLY A 215 -1.91 3.50 2.25
CA GLY A 215 -2.78 2.66 3.05
C GLY A 215 -2.71 2.93 4.54
N PHE A 216 -3.50 2.13 5.25
CA PHE A 216 -3.50 1.97 6.70
C PHE A 216 -4.09 0.60 7.04
N VAL A 217 -3.97 0.18 8.29
CA VAL A 217 -4.60 -1.04 8.82
C VAL A 217 -6.03 -0.71 9.26
N PRO A 218 -7.08 -1.11 8.50
CA PRO A 218 -8.46 -0.84 8.86
C PRO A 218 -8.90 -1.77 9.99
N ALA A 219 -10.04 -1.48 10.63
CA ALA A 219 -10.62 -2.35 11.65
C ALA A 219 -11.09 -3.72 11.09
N GLY A 220 -11.31 -3.80 9.79
CA GLY A 220 -11.73 -4.98 9.04
C GLY A 220 -11.94 -4.61 7.57
N PRO A 221 -12.40 -5.53 6.72
CA PRO A 221 -12.79 -5.19 5.36
C PRO A 221 -14.03 -4.29 5.41
N GLY A 222 -14.01 -3.21 4.63
CA GLY A 222 -15.22 -2.43 4.41
C GLY A 222 -16.25 -3.21 3.59
N ASP A 223 -17.36 -2.55 3.29
CA ASP A 223 -18.37 -3.08 2.36
C ASP A 223 -18.01 -2.85 0.89
N ASP A 224 -16.90 -2.15 0.62
CA ASP A 224 -16.46 -1.83 -0.73
C ASP A 224 -15.86 -3.05 -1.44
N ARG A 225 -15.30 -2.83 -2.63
CA ARG A 225 -14.61 -3.89 -3.36
C ARG A 225 -13.41 -4.35 -2.53
N ARG A 226 -13.15 -5.66 -2.50
CA ARG A 226 -12.01 -6.21 -1.79
C ARG A 226 -11.29 -7.30 -2.58
N THR A 227 -10.10 -7.64 -2.13
CA THR A 227 -9.37 -8.86 -2.53
C THR A 227 -9.06 -9.63 -1.26
N ASP A 228 -9.64 -10.81 -1.09
CA ASP A 228 -9.29 -11.69 0.03
C ASP A 228 -7.85 -12.22 -0.12
N SER A 229 -7.14 -12.42 1.00
CA SER A 229 -5.71 -12.81 0.98
C SER A 229 -5.46 -14.12 0.22
N ASN A 230 -6.41 -15.06 0.26
CA ASN A 230 -6.35 -16.32 -0.50
C ASN A 230 -6.40 -16.13 -2.03
N GLY A 231 -6.91 -14.99 -2.50
CA GLY A 231 -6.93 -14.63 -3.92
C GLY A 231 -5.61 -14.05 -4.43
N VAL A 232 -4.69 -13.69 -3.52
CA VAL A 232 -3.42 -13.04 -3.84
C VAL A 232 -2.34 -14.07 -4.14
N ARG A 233 -1.60 -13.85 -5.23
CA ARG A 233 -0.37 -14.58 -5.53
C ARG A 233 0.81 -13.97 -4.79
N LEU A 234 1.52 -14.76 -4.01
CA LEU A 234 2.72 -14.32 -3.28
C LEU A 234 3.98 -14.59 -4.11
N VAL A 235 4.84 -13.59 -4.25
CA VAL A 235 6.04 -13.62 -5.10
C VAL A 235 7.28 -13.26 -4.28
N PRO A 236 8.09 -14.24 -3.84
CA PRO A 236 9.31 -13.94 -3.09
C PRO A 236 10.33 -13.15 -3.91
N ILE A 237 10.74 -11.98 -3.41
CA ILE A 237 11.70 -11.07 -4.09
C ILE A 237 13.05 -11.76 -4.30
N GLU A 238 13.45 -12.65 -3.39
CA GLU A 238 14.67 -13.46 -3.42
C GLU A 238 14.72 -14.41 -4.62
N ARG A 239 13.56 -14.66 -5.26
CA ARG A 239 13.44 -15.51 -6.44
C ARG A 239 13.37 -14.70 -7.74
N LEU A 240 13.42 -13.37 -7.67
CA LEU A 240 13.50 -12.54 -8.87
C LEU A 240 14.86 -12.70 -9.55
N SER A 241 14.85 -12.68 -10.89
CA SER A 241 16.09 -12.69 -11.66
C SER A 241 16.83 -11.36 -11.51
N ALA A 242 18.14 -11.36 -11.78
CA ALA A 242 18.94 -10.15 -11.81
C ALA A 242 18.36 -9.09 -12.78
N ALA A 243 17.81 -9.53 -13.92
CA ALA A 243 17.14 -8.64 -14.87
C ALA A 243 15.87 -8.00 -14.28
N ALA A 244 15.09 -8.73 -13.49
CA ALA A 244 13.91 -8.18 -12.82
C ALA A 244 14.30 -7.16 -11.72
N LEU A 245 15.36 -7.44 -10.95
CA LEU A 245 15.89 -6.52 -9.94
C LEU A 245 16.55 -5.27 -10.54
N ALA A 246 17.00 -5.36 -11.80
CA ALA A 246 17.56 -4.25 -12.56
C ALA A 246 16.49 -3.45 -13.35
N ALA A 247 15.21 -3.85 -13.30
CA ALA A 247 14.15 -3.13 -13.99
C ALA A 247 14.09 -1.65 -13.56
N HIS A 248 13.85 -0.78 -14.53
CA HIS A 248 13.66 0.65 -14.28
C HIS A 248 12.23 0.91 -13.78
N PHE A 249 12.10 1.83 -12.82
CA PHE A 249 10.82 2.30 -12.27
C PHE A 249 10.88 3.82 -12.13
N ALA A 250 9.75 4.52 -12.22
CA ALA A 250 9.72 5.97 -11.99
C ALA A 250 9.94 6.35 -10.51
N ILE A 251 9.81 5.38 -9.60
CA ILE A 251 10.09 5.52 -8.17
C ILE A 251 11.12 4.47 -7.70
N VAL A 252 11.63 4.63 -6.48
CA VAL A 252 12.57 3.68 -5.88
C VAL A 252 11.87 2.34 -5.64
N PRO A 253 12.34 1.22 -6.23
CA PRO A 253 11.75 -0.10 -6.00
C PRO A 253 12.10 -0.64 -4.60
N PRO A 254 11.33 -1.61 -4.08
CA PRO A 254 11.46 -2.13 -2.71
C PRO A 254 12.89 -2.43 -2.27
N TRP A 255 13.63 -3.23 -3.04
CA TRP A 255 14.99 -3.69 -2.72
C TRP A 255 16.07 -2.59 -2.69
N ARG A 256 15.69 -1.33 -2.95
CA ARG A 256 16.56 -0.15 -2.82
C ARG A 256 16.12 0.81 -1.71
N LYS A 257 14.97 0.56 -1.07
CA LYS A 257 14.47 1.37 0.04
C LYS A 257 15.20 0.99 1.33
N PRO A 258 15.57 1.93 2.21
CA PRO A 258 16.22 1.60 3.48
C PRO A 258 15.43 0.64 4.36
N VAL A 259 14.10 0.80 4.40
CA VAL A 259 13.19 -0.08 5.15
C VAL A 259 13.20 -1.53 4.68
N TYR A 260 13.63 -1.81 3.44
CA TYR A 260 13.77 -3.17 2.94
C TYR A 260 14.75 -3.97 3.79
N ALA A 261 15.94 -3.43 4.04
CA ALA A 261 16.97 -4.08 4.84
C ALA A 261 16.78 -3.85 6.36
N ASP A 262 16.19 -2.72 6.74
CA ASP A 262 15.91 -2.39 8.13
C ASP A 262 14.42 -2.10 8.37
N PRO A 263 13.61 -3.12 8.68
CA PRO A 263 12.16 -3.01 8.78
C PRO A 263 11.65 -2.08 9.88
N GLU A 264 12.51 -1.58 10.77
CA GLU A 264 12.10 -0.62 11.81
C GLU A 264 12.11 0.82 11.29
N ARG A 265 12.80 1.09 10.17
CA ARG A 265 12.79 2.39 9.52
C ARG A 265 11.40 2.76 9.01
N THR A 266 11.16 4.06 8.91
CA THR A 266 9.89 4.61 8.43
C THR A 266 10.02 5.26 7.06
N ASP A 267 11.23 5.52 6.58
CA ASP A 267 11.48 6.07 5.25
C ASP A 267 11.38 5.00 4.16
N THR A 268 10.59 5.33 3.15
CA THR A 268 10.25 4.50 1.99
C THR A 268 10.85 5.07 0.72
#